data_AF-F8L8B3-F1
#
_entry.id   AF-F8L8B3-F1
#
_cell.length_a   1.000
_cell.length_b   1.000
_cell.length_c   1.000
_cell.angle_alpha   90.00
_cell.angle_beta   90.00
_cell.angle_gamma   90.00
#
_symmetry.space_group_name_H-M   'P 1'
#
loop_
_entity.id
_entity.type
_entity.pdbx_description
1 polymer ?
#
loop_
_entity_poly.entity_id
_entity_poly.type
_entity_poly.pdbx_seq_one_letter_code
_entity_poly.pdbx_strand_id
1 'polypeptide(L)'
;MEIQKSILTVTGYLQAPFEVLCAELFESYTPGNYTQFFLKVLNLALAIIWCPAFGTTYLLGRAIEWLVALTVEEGPIREEAPSSAIKAHAENFTKIQETTNALLKSRASHKEGSIALPKKEVLEVMKEAYLKRYQVEELPPGVKVLKAGNHFCFFYDKTPDVIYKTSDFNLSRSQAEEYVDQADRARALCQKLNLFLLFVPKSCAVMLSDNEYIIVQEKANTDAHFYNQRGIFRRLLQSPESKEYVKEVHRQLAIFIAKFKFSDVKYNNYPITDEGYVALFDLDEKGAVKGFLSGCADAEDGLLSDLPAEMQREVVDAAKPYLVPFEIKEIEESMEAKKALSAKRWKKVHDYYQYAQKQEIKTPEQKLSIKAEQLLDLSAAERSLALALIERINENNAEHKNWVSLRTARMNFICTYSGSIYKDHSLFFRSDMPQALKRVAKHLKKIGAIFSYKLTDQDLYLKVQS
;
A
#
# COMPACT_ATOMS: atom_id res chain seq x y z
N MET A 1 15.82 -11.94 -27.18
CA MET A 1 14.36 -11.85 -27.37
C MET A 1 13.73 -13.20 -27.75
N GLU A 2 14.34 -13.99 -28.65
CA GLU A 2 13.83 -15.35 -28.99
C GLU A 2 13.99 -16.38 -27.87
N ILE A 3 15.01 -16.26 -27.02
CA ILE A 3 15.22 -17.15 -25.86
C ILE A 3 14.15 -16.97 -24.77
N GLN A 4 13.69 -15.73 -24.51
CA GLN A 4 12.61 -15.46 -23.54
C GLN A 4 11.23 -15.93 -24.02
N LYS A 5 10.94 -15.81 -25.33
CA LYS A 5 9.74 -16.39 -25.94
C LYS A 5 9.75 -17.92 -25.89
N SER A 6 10.92 -18.52 -26.06
CA SER A 6 11.09 -19.97 -25.94
C SER A 6 10.92 -20.46 -24.50
N ILE A 7 11.41 -19.72 -23.49
CA ILE A 7 11.25 -20.07 -22.07
C ILE A 7 9.78 -19.97 -21.61
N LEU A 8 9.05 -18.91 -22.00
CA LEU A 8 7.62 -18.75 -21.67
C LEU A 8 6.69 -19.75 -22.39
N THR A 9 7.11 -20.23 -23.56
CA THR A 9 6.39 -21.30 -24.27
C THR A 9 6.69 -22.64 -23.59
N VAL A 10 7.94 -22.91 -23.21
CA VAL A 10 8.34 -24.15 -22.52
C VAL A 10 7.74 -24.27 -21.11
N THR A 11 7.54 -23.17 -20.37
CA THR A 11 6.94 -23.21 -19.00
C THR A 11 5.48 -23.63 -18.99
N GLY A 12 4.66 -23.18 -19.95
CA GLY A 12 3.28 -23.66 -20.12
C GLY A 12 3.21 -25.10 -20.64
N TYR A 13 4.22 -25.51 -21.41
CA TYR A 13 4.32 -26.86 -21.99
C TYR A 13 4.88 -27.92 -21.04
N LEU A 14 5.39 -27.59 -19.85
CA LEU A 14 5.94 -28.59 -18.92
C LEU A 14 5.08 -28.85 -17.68
N GLN A 15 4.26 -27.89 -17.25
CA GLN A 15 3.43 -28.05 -16.05
C GLN A 15 2.21 -28.96 -16.30
N ALA A 16 1.51 -28.78 -17.42
CA ALA A 16 0.41 -29.67 -17.82
C ALA A 16 0.88 -31.12 -18.04
N PRO A 17 1.99 -31.40 -18.76
CA PRO A 17 2.48 -32.76 -18.86
C PRO A 17 3.11 -33.28 -17.57
N PHE A 18 3.57 -32.48 -16.61
CA PHE A 18 3.98 -32.99 -15.30
C PHE A 18 2.79 -33.57 -14.52
N GLU A 19 1.64 -32.88 -14.54
CA GLU A 19 0.41 -33.36 -13.90
C GLU A 19 -0.18 -34.58 -14.62
N VAL A 20 -0.15 -34.60 -15.96
CA VAL A 20 -0.56 -35.77 -16.76
C VAL A 20 0.39 -36.95 -16.55
N LEU A 21 1.71 -36.73 -16.50
CA LEU A 21 2.69 -37.80 -16.28
C LEU A 21 2.61 -38.36 -14.86
N CYS A 22 2.34 -37.51 -13.85
CA CYS A 22 2.05 -37.95 -12.48
C CYS A 22 0.76 -38.76 -12.39
N ALA A 23 -0.27 -38.38 -13.16
CA ALA A 23 -1.51 -39.15 -13.27
C ALA A 23 -1.30 -40.51 -13.99
N GLU A 24 -0.56 -40.54 -15.10
CA GLU A 24 -0.21 -41.78 -15.81
C GLU A 24 0.69 -42.70 -14.95
N LEU A 25 1.64 -42.13 -14.21
CA LEU A 25 2.46 -42.87 -13.24
C LEU A 25 1.60 -43.46 -12.13
N PHE A 26 0.58 -42.74 -11.66
CA PHE A 26 -0.37 -43.20 -10.65
C PHE A 26 -1.30 -44.28 -11.18
N GLU A 27 -1.77 -44.19 -12.42
CA GLU A 27 -2.56 -45.26 -13.06
C GLU A 27 -1.74 -46.52 -13.31
N SER A 28 -0.43 -46.39 -13.54
CA SER A 28 0.50 -47.53 -13.67
C SER A 28 0.95 -48.13 -12.33
N TYR A 29 0.56 -47.52 -11.20
CA TYR A 29 0.98 -47.95 -9.87
C TYR A 29 0.28 -49.26 -9.48
N THR A 30 1.09 -50.29 -9.23
CA THR A 30 0.62 -51.57 -8.67
C THR A 30 1.05 -51.64 -7.20
N PRO A 31 0.12 -51.92 -6.26
CA PRO A 31 0.47 -52.04 -4.84
C PRO A 31 1.59 -53.07 -4.61
N GLY A 32 2.64 -52.66 -3.91
CA GLY A 32 3.80 -53.51 -3.56
C GLY A 32 5.12 -53.20 -4.26
N ASN A 33 5.16 -52.30 -5.25
CA ASN A 33 6.40 -51.90 -5.93
C ASN A 33 6.77 -50.42 -5.67
N TYR A 34 6.74 -50.02 -4.40
CA TYR A 34 6.96 -48.65 -3.95
C TYR A 34 8.35 -48.10 -4.34
N THR A 35 9.37 -48.96 -4.35
CA THR A 35 10.75 -48.56 -4.65
C THR A 35 10.94 -48.12 -6.10
N GLN A 36 10.34 -48.82 -7.08
CA GLN A 36 10.45 -48.40 -8.49
C GLN A 36 9.63 -47.15 -8.78
N PHE A 37 8.46 -47.00 -8.17
CA PHE A 37 7.65 -45.78 -8.29
C PHE A 37 8.40 -44.57 -7.69
N PHE A 38 8.95 -44.74 -6.48
CA PHE A 38 9.77 -43.73 -5.81
C PHE A 38 10.98 -43.32 -6.65
N LEU A 39 11.72 -44.28 -7.22
CA LEU A 39 12.89 -43.98 -8.06
C LEU A 39 12.51 -43.28 -9.38
N LYS A 40 11.34 -43.57 -9.96
CA LYS A 40 10.84 -42.87 -11.16
C LYS A 40 10.45 -41.43 -10.86
N VAL A 41 9.73 -41.19 -9.76
CA VAL A 41 9.35 -39.84 -9.30
C VAL A 41 10.60 -39.04 -8.92
N LEU A 42 11.57 -39.66 -8.24
CA LEU A 42 12.83 -39.02 -7.87
C LEU A 42 13.68 -38.68 -9.09
N ASN A 43 13.78 -39.56 -10.09
CA ASN A 43 14.50 -39.29 -11.34
C ASN A 43 13.83 -38.18 -12.16
N LEU A 44 12.49 -38.12 -12.16
CA LEU A 44 11.75 -37.04 -12.82
C LEU A 44 11.97 -35.69 -12.11
N ALA A 45 11.93 -35.68 -10.78
CA ALA A 45 12.26 -34.51 -9.97
C ALA A 45 13.71 -34.06 -10.21
N LEU A 46 14.67 -34.99 -10.28
CA LEU A 46 16.08 -34.71 -10.58
C LEU A 46 16.30 -34.17 -11.99
N ALA A 47 15.55 -34.62 -12.99
CA ALA A 47 15.60 -34.08 -14.34
C ALA A 47 15.08 -32.63 -14.42
N ILE A 48 14.10 -32.26 -13.57
CA ILE A 48 13.56 -30.90 -13.46
C ILE A 48 14.50 -29.97 -12.69
N ILE A 49 15.28 -30.50 -11.74
CA ILE A 49 16.25 -29.75 -10.91
C ILE A 49 17.41 -29.15 -11.73
N TRP A 50 17.70 -29.67 -12.93
CA TRP A 50 18.83 -29.21 -13.74
C TRP A 50 18.53 -27.98 -14.63
N CYS A 51 17.65 -27.09 -14.18
CA CYS A 51 17.44 -25.78 -14.80
C CYS A 51 17.40 -24.66 -13.72
N PRO A 52 18.50 -23.89 -13.53
CA PRO A 52 18.64 -22.91 -12.44
C PRO A 52 17.68 -21.72 -12.46
N ALA A 53 16.85 -21.58 -13.51
CA ALA A 53 15.90 -20.47 -13.67
C ALA A 53 14.57 -20.67 -12.93
N PHE A 54 14.32 -21.87 -12.41
CA PHE A 54 13.09 -22.21 -11.71
C PHE A 54 13.42 -22.44 -10.24
N GLY A 55 12.74 -21.72 -9.34
CA GLY A 55 12.92 -21.84 -7.89
C GLY A 55 12.83 -23.30 -7.44
N THR A 56 13.99 -23.94 -7.33
CA THR A 56 14.19 -25.38 -7.22
C THR A 56 13.66 -25.96 -5.91
N THR A 57 13.44 -25.10 -4.92
CA THR A 57 13.03 -25.48 -3.56
C THR A 57 11.52 -25.70 -3.44
N TYR A 58 10.69 -25.02 -4.22
CA TYR A 58 9.22 -25.12 -4.11
C TYR A 58 8.67 -26.42 -4.71
N LEU A 59 9.16 -26.81 -5.89
CA LEU A 59 8.74 -28.06 -6.55
C LEU A 59 9.23 -29.29 -5.79
N LEU A 60 10.43 -29.24 -5.20
CA LEU A 60 10.95 -30.31 -4.36
C LEU A 60 10.15 -30.47 -3.07
N GLY A 61 9.77 -29.36 -2.42
CA GLY A 61 8.93 -29.37 -1.22
C GLY A 61 7.56 -30.01 -1.48
N ARG A 62 6.93 -29.69 -2.61
CA ARG A 62 5.64 -30.27 -3.02
C ARG A 62 5.72 -31.75 -3.36
N ALA A 63 6.77 -32.19 -4.06
CA ALA A 63 6.97 -33.61 -4.36
C ALA A 63 7.19 -34.43 -3.08
N ILE A 64 7.91 -33.88 -2.10
CA ILE A 64 8.14 -34.50 -0.79
C ILE A 64 6.84 -34.53 0.03
N GLU A 65 6.07 -33.43 0.08
CA GLU A 65 4.74 -33.41 0.73
C GLU A 65 3.80 -34.48 0.16
N TRP A 66 3.78 -34.62 -1.17
CA TRP A 66 2.97 -35.62 -1.86
C TRP A 66 3.42 -37.05 -1.57
N LEU A 67 4.73 -37.30 -1.56
CA LEU A 67 5.30 -38.61 -1.21
C LEU A 67 5.03 -38.98 0.24
N VAL A 68 5.15 -38.02 1.18
CA VAL A 68 4.83 -38.24 2.59
C VAL A 68 3.36 -38.60 2.76
N ALA A 69 2.45 -37.90 2.08
CA ALA A 69 1.01 -38.20 2.11
C ALA A 69 0.66 -39.60 1.55
N LEU A 70 1.45 -40.14 0.62
CA LEU A 70 1.28 -41.49 0.08
C LEU A 70 1.88 -42.59 0.96
N THR A 71 2.82 -42.25 1.85
CA THR A 71 3.52 -43.22 2.72
C THR A 71 2.97 -43.29 4.15
N VAL A 72 2.13 -42.34 4.55
CA VAL A 72 1.58 -42.24 5.91
C VAL A 72 0.11 -42.66 5.90
N GLU A 73 -0.10 -43.97 5.93
CA GLU A 73 -1.16 -44.74 6.64
C GLU A 73 -1.65 -45.94 5.83
N GLU A 74 -1.24 -47.13 6.27
CA GLU A 74 -2.03 -48.36 6.11
C GLU A 74 -3.31 -48.21 6.96
N GLY A 75 -4.33 -47.57 6.39
CA GLY A 75 -5.64 -47.40 7.00
C GLY A 75 -6.73 -47.37 5.92
N PRO A 76 -7.98 -47.75 6.23
CA PRO A 76 -9.03 -47.82 5.24
C PRO A 76 -9.23 -46.44 4.62
N ILE A 77 -9.08 -46.38 3.30
CA ILE A 77 -9.26 -45.20 2.46
C ILE A 77 -10.56 -44.52 2.89
N ARG A 78 -10.45 -43.37 3.58
CA ARG A 78 -11.57 -42.46 3.74
C ARG A 78 -11.86 -41.91 2.34
N GLU A 79 -12.95 -42.37 1.75
CA GLU A 79 -13.41 -42.02 0.40
C GLU A 79 -13.77 -40.54 0.18
N GLU A 80 -13.55 -39.65 1.14
CA GLU A 80 -13.83 -38.23 0.98
C GLU A 80 -12.68 -37.38 1.52
N ALA A 81 -11.56 -37.36 0.78
CA ALA A 81 -10.69 -36.20 0.80
C ALA A 81 -11.49 -34.99 0.30
N PRO A 82 -11.33 -33.78 0.89
CA PRO A 82 -12.19 -32.63 0.60
C PRO A 82 -11.86 -32.05 -0.79
N SER A 83 -12.36 -32.75 -1.82
CA SER A 83 -12.30 -32.41 -3.25
C SER A 83 -12.74 -30.97 -3.50
N SER A 84 -13.71 -30.47 -2.73
CA SER A 84 -14.20 -29.09 -2.80
C SER A 84 -13.20 -28.06 -2.29
N ALA A 85 -12.45 -28.35 -1.22
CA ALA A 85 -11.45 -27.42 -0.68
C ALA A 85 -10.20 -27.36 -1.57
N ILE A 86 -9.79 -28.51 -2.12
CA ILE A 86 -8.67 -28.61 -3.07
C ILE A 86 -9.05 -27.93 -4.40
N LYS A 87 -10.26 -28.16 -4.92
CA LYS A 87 -10.78 -27.43 -6.10
C LYS A 87 -10.89 -25.93 -5.86
N ALA A 88 -11.45 -25.49 -4.74
CA ALA A 88 -11.57 -24.07 -4.43
C ALA A 88 -10.20 -23.38 -4.30
N HIS A 89 -9.20 -24.10 -3.76
CA HIS A 89 -7.84 -23.57 -3.67
C HIS A 89 -7.14 -23.53 -5.03
N ALA A 90 -7.31 -24.57 -5.85
CA ALA A 90 -6.81 -24.61 -7.23
C ALA A 90 -7.45 -23.50 -8.10
N GLU A 91 -8.77 -23.32 -8.03
CA GLU A 91 -9.50 -22.28 -8.77
C GLU A 91 -9.08 -20.87 -8.35
N ASN A 92 -8.89 -20.63 -7.05
CA ASN A 92 -8.38 -19.34 -6.56
C ASN A 92 -6.94 -19.10 -7.00
N PHE A 93 -6.09 -20.13 -7.01
CA PHE A 93 -4.72 -20.03 -7.48
C PHE A 93 -4.64 -19.79 -8.99
N THR A 94 -5.46 -20.48 -9.79
CA THR A 94 -5.60 -20.25 -11.23
C THR A 94 -6.05 -18.82 -11.51
N LYS A 95 -7.05 -18.29 -10.78
CA LYS A 95 -7.45 -16.88 -10.91
C LYS A 95 -6.34 -15.90 -10.55
N ILE A 96 -5.60 -16.14 -9.48
CA ILE A 96 -4.45 -15.31 -9.10
C ILE A 96 -3.37 -15.37 -10.18
N GLN A 97 -3.11 -16.54 -10.74
CA GLN A 97 -2.09 -16.76 -11.77
C GLN A 97 -2.52 -16.18 -13.12
N GLU A 98 -3.78 -16.28 -13.50
CA GLU A 98 -4.37 -15.63 -14.68
C GLU A 98 -4.34 -14.11 -14.54
N THR A 99 -4.71 -13.59 -13.36
CA THR A 99 -4.64 -12.15 -13.05
C THR A 99 -3.19 -11.67 -13.09
N THR A 100 -2.27 -12.42 -12.50
CA THR A 100 -0.84 -12.13 -12.51
C THR A 100 -0.26 -12.18 -13.92
N ASN A 101 -0.64 -13.18 -14.73
CA ASN A 101 -0.21 -13.31 -16.12
C ASN A 101 -0.82 -12.22 -17.02
N ALA A 102 -2.05 -11.81 -16.76
CA ALA A 102 -2.68 -10.68 -17.44
C ALA A 102 -1.96 -9.36 -17.08
N LEU A 103 -1.63 -9.15 -15.80
CA LEU A 103 -0.82 -8.01 -15.34
C LEU A 103 0.61 -8.04 -15.90
N LEU A 104 1.24 -9.20 -16.00
CA LEU A 104 2.57 -9.36 -16.60
C LEU A 104 2.54 -9.13 -18.12
N LYS A 105 1.50 -9.59 -18.83
CA LYS A 105 1.28 -9.29 -20.25
C LYS A 105 0.99 -7.80 -20.48
N SER A 106 0.19 -7.18 -19.62
CA SER A 106 -0.03 -5.72 -19.61
C SER A 106 1.29 -4.97 -19.45
N ARG A 107 2.14 -5.40 -18.50
CA ARG A 107 3.48 -4.83 -18.28
C ARG A 107 4.43 -5.03 -19.46
N ALA A 108 4.34 -6.15 -20.19
CA ALA A 108 5.12 -6.36 -21.41
C ALA A 108 4.63 -5.47 -22.57
N SER A 109 3.35 -5.04 -22.54
CA SER A 109 2.80 -4.05 -23.49
C SER A 109 3.02 -2.60 -23.07
N HIS A 110 3.21 -2.33 -21.77
CA HIS A 110 3.81 -1.09 -21.30
C HIS A 110 5.27 -1.04 -21.73
N LYS A 111 5.50 -0.40 -22.88
CA LYS A 111 6.84 -0.03 -23.33
C LYS A 111 7.60 0.52 -22.12
N GLU A 112 8.80 -0.01 -21.85
CA GLU A 112 9.74 0.64 -20.94
C GLU A 112 9.80 2.12 -21.32
N GLY A 113 9.14 2.97 -20.53
CA GLY A 113 9.04 4.38 -20.81
C GLY A 113 10.45 4.95 -20.81
N SER A 114 10.95 5.40 -21.96
CA SER A 114 12.01 6.39 -21.92
C SER A 114 11.34 7.71 -21.53
N ILE A 115 11.60 8.21 -20.32
CA ILE A 115 11.36 9.64 -20.06
C ILE A 115 12.24 10.37 -21.06
N ALA A 116 11.60 10.92 -22.10
CA ALA A 116 12.29 11.80 -23.01
C ALA A 116 12.73 13.03 -22.22
N LEU A 117 13.99 13.46 -22.42
CA LEU A 117 14.45 14.71 -21.83
C LEU A 117 13.48 15.83 -22.24
N PRO A 118 13.05 16.70 -21.30
CA PRO A 118 12.18 17.80 -21.63
C PRO A 118 12.83 18.68 -22.72
N LYS A 119 12.02 19.11 -23.69
CA LYS A 119 12.47 20.09 -24.69
C LYS A 119 12.87 21.40 -23.99
N LYS A 120 13.77 22.17 -24.61
CA LYS A 120 14.23 23.48 -24.09
C LYS A 120 13.06 24.39 -23.67
N GLU A 121 12.01 24.46 -24.49
CA GLU A 121 10.80 25.26 -24.20
C GLU A 121 10.12 24.85 -22.90
N VAL A 122 10.10 23.56 -22.57
CA VAL A 122 9.53 23.06 -21.31
C VAL A 122 10.41 23.46 -20.14
N LEU A 123 11.73 23.42 -20.30
CA LEU A 123 12.67 23.81 -19.26
C LEU A 123 12.58 25.31 -18.93
N GLU A 124 12.39 26.18 -19.93
CA GLU A 124 12.17 27.60 -19.67
C GLU A 124 10.88 27.84 -18.88
N VAL A 125 9.79 27.13 -19.22
CA VAL A 125 8.53 27.20 -18.46
C VAL A 125 8.72 26.70 -17.03
N MET A 126 9.45 25.59 -16.83
CA MET A 126 9.73 25.07 -15.48
C MET A 126 10.65 26.01 -14.69
N LYS A 127 11.59 26.68 -15.34
CA LYS A 127 12.46 27.67 -14.71
C LYS A 127 11.66 28.88 -14.25
N GLU A 128 10.76 29.39 -15.10
CA GLU A 128 9.85 30.47 -14.70
C GLU A 128 8.93 30.04 -13.55
N ALA A 129 8.32 28.86 -13.65
CA ALA A 129 7.46 28.31 -12.60
C ALA A 129 8.22 28.14 -11.27
N TYR A 130 9.47 27.70 -11.33
CA TYR A 130 10.33 27.57 -10.17
C TYR A 130 10.60 28.92 -9.50
N LEU A 131 10.94 29.96 -10.27
CA LEU A 131 11.15 31.31 -9.73
C LEU A 131 9.88 31.88 -9.09
N LYS A 132 8.71 31.53 -9.62
CA LYS A 132 7.39 31.96 -9.12
C LYS A 132 6.71 30.98 -8.17
N ARG A 133 7.39 29.94 -7.69
CA ARG A 133 6.78 28.81 -6.94
C ARG A 133 5.99 29.21 -5.68
N TYR A 134 6.30 30.37 -5.10
CA TYR A 134 5.59 30.91 -3.93
C TYR A 134 4.40 31.84 -4.32
N GLN A 135 4.26 32.20 -5.59
CA GLN A 135 3.26 33.12 -6.14
C GLN A 135 2.32 32.33 -7.07
N VAL A 136 1.52 31.44 -6.48
CA VAL A 136 0.73 30.42 -7.21
C VAL A 136 -0.20 31.02 -8.29
N GLU A 137 -0.69 32.25 -8.08
CA GLU A 137 -1.58 32.95 -9.02
C GLU A 137 -0.88 33.44 -10.31
N GLU A 138 0.46 33.53 -10.31
CA GLU A 138 1.26 34.06 -11.43
C GLU A 138 2.04 32.98 -12.19
N LEU A 139 1.74 31.71 -11.92
CA LEU A 139 2.41 30.59 -12.58
C LEU A 139 2.19 30.59 -14.09
N PRO A 140 3.15 30.06 -14.88
CA PRO A 140 2.98 29.92 -16.32
C PRO A 140 1.71 29.14 -16.68
N PRO A 141 1.03 29.46 -17.80
CA PRO A 141 -0.19 28.78 -18.21
C PRO A 141 -0.06 27.25 -18.27
N GLY A 142 -1.02 26.55 -17.66
CA GLY A 142 -1.04 25.08 -17.62
C GLY A 142 -0.08 24.46 -16.60
N VAL A 143 0.61 25.27 -15.78
CA VAL A 143 1.43 24.79 -14.67
C VAL A 143 0.64 24.83 -13.37
N LYS A 144 0.67 23.72 -12.64
CA LYS A 144 0.16 23.64 -11.26
C LYS A 144 1.31 23.26 -10.35
N VAL A 145 1.38 23.88 -9.17
CA VAL A 145 2.37 23.54 -8.15
C VAL A 145 1.68 22.99 -6.91
N LEU A 146 2.25 21.94 -6.33
CA LEU A 146 1.88 21.44 -5.02
C LEU A 146 3.11 21.49 -4.11
N LYS A 147 2.97 22.09 -2.92
CA LYS A 147 3.99 22.04 -1.88
C LYS A 147 3.79 20.78 -1.03
N ALA A 148 4.81 19.93 -0.95
CA ALA A 148 4.84 18.70 -0.18
C ALA A 148 6.02 18.72 0.79
N GLY A 149 5.78 19.24 2.01
CA GLY A 149 6.86 19.47 2.97
C GLY A 149 7.85 20.51 2.43
N ASN A 150 9.13 20.13 2.35
CA ASN A 150 10.21 20.97 1.82
C ASN A 150 10.40 20.79 0.30
N HIS A 151 9.44 20.21 -0.41
CA HIS A 151 9.53 19.96 -1.85
C HIS A 151 8.38 20.64 -2.61
N PHE A 152 8.66 21.02 -3.85
CA PHE A 152 7.63 21.43 -4.80
C PHE A 152 7.52 20.40 -5.92
N CYS A 153 6.29 20.00 -6.20
CA CYS A 153 5.93 19.18 -7.34
C CYS A 153 5.18 20.05 -8.34
N PHE A 154 5.75 20.24 -9.53
CA PHE A 154 5.10 20.92 -10.65
C PHE A 154 4.49 19.90 -11.61
N PHE A 155 3.29 20.22 -12.06
CA PHE A 155 2.54 19.49 -13.07
C PHE A 155 2.35 20.43 -14.25
N TYR A 156 2.62 19.96 -15.46
CA TYR A 156 2.47 20.77 -16.67
C TYR A 156 1.59 20.06 -17.68
N ASP A 157 0.51 20.73 -18.11
CA ASP A 157 -0.52 20.14 -18.98
C ASP A 157 0.04 19.66 -20.33
N LYS A 158 1.16 20.23 -20.82
CA LYS A 158 1.81 19.78 -22.07
C LYS A 158 2.69 18.54 -21.91
N THR A 159 2.98 18.13 -20.68
CA THR A 159 3.77 16.94 -20.34
C THR A 159 3.07 16.20 -19.19
N PRO A 160 1.84 15.70 -19.42
CA PRO A 160 0.97 15.21 -18.35
C PRO A 160 1.48 13.93 -17.67
N ASP A 161 2.38 13.21 -18.32
CA ASP A 161 2.92 11.91 -17.89
C ASP A 161 4.13 12.03 -16.96
N VAL A 162 4.58 13.25 -16.65
CA VAL A 162 5.72 13.49 -15.76
C VAL A 162 5.41 14.53 -14.70
N ILE A 163 6.12 14.42 -13.59
CA ILE A 163 6.13 15.37 -12.48
C ILE A 163 7.53 15.95 -12.37
N TYR A 164 7.62 17.26 -12.18
CA TYR A 164 8.87 17.95 -11.95
C TYR A 164 9.02 18.23 -10.46
N LYS A 165 10.08 17.72 -9.84
CA LYS A 165 10.33 17.85 -8.41
C LYS A 165 11.56 18.70 -8.16
N THR A 166 11.43 19.62 -7.23
CA THR A 166 12.54 20.40 -6.67
C THR A 166 12.43 20.42 -5.13
N SER A 167 13.43 20.95 -4.45
CA SER A 167 13.37 21.21 -3.02
C SER A 167 13.30 22.71 -2.72
N ASP A 168 12.89 23.08 -1.49
CA ASP A 168 12.92 24.46 -0.98
C ASP A 168 14.36 25.01 -1.01
N PHE A 169 15.36 24.10 -1.00
CA PHE A 169 16.77 24.39 -1.21
C PHE A 169 17.16 24.01 -2.66
N ASN A 170 18.05 24.77 -3.29
CA ASN A 170 18.50 24.45 -4.64
C ASN A 170 19.10 23.02 -4.65
N LEU A 171 18.59 22.14 -5.53
CA LEU A 171 19.14 20.79 -5.69
C LEU A 171 20.47 20.89 -6.44
N SER A 172 21.55 20.51 -5.77
CA SER A 172 22.85 20.37 -6.42
C SER A 172 22.85 19.20 -7.42
N ARG A 173 23.81 19.21 -8.35
CA ARG A 173 24.04 18.11 -9.28
C ARG A 173 24.16 16.76 -8.57
N SER A 174 24.98 16.68 -7.52
CA SER A 174 25.23 15.44 -6.78
C SER A 174 23.96 14.88 -6.16
N GLN A 175 23.13 15.73 -5.55
CA GLN A 175 21.87 15.30 -4.93
C GLN A 175 20.88 14.81 -5.99
N ALA A 176 20.83 15.47 -7.14
CA ALA A 176 19.95 15.08 -8.23
C ALA A 176 20.38 13.76 -8.87
N GLU A 177 21.69 13.57 -9.08
CA GLU A 177 22.26 12.31 -9.58
C GLU A 177 22.06 11.15 -8.58
N GLU A 178 22.24 11.40 -7.28
CA GLU A 178 21.99 10.41 -6.22
C GLU A 178 20.52 9.95 -6.21
N TYR A 179 19.57 10.87 -6.36
CA TYR A 179 18.15 10.54 -6.45
C TYR A 179 17.85 9.62 -7.64
N VAL A 180 18.43 9.91 -8.81
CA VAL A 180 18.24 9.13 -10.03
C VAL A 180 18.88 7.74 -9.89
N ASP A 181 20.11 7.66 -9.38
CA ASP A 181 20.80 6.39 -9.13
C ASP A 181 20.01 5.51 -8.16
N GLN A 182 19.49 6.10 -7.08
CA GLN A 182 18.66 5.39 -6.11
C GLN A 182 17.40 4.78 -6.77
N ALA A 183 16.67 5.56 -7.57
CA ALA A 183 15.49 5.08 -8.30
C ALA A 183 15.85 3.97 -9.30
N ASP A 184 16.98 4.10 -10.00
CA ASP A 184 17.45 3.12 -10.97
C ASP A 184 17.88 1.81 -10.32
N ARG A 185 18.61 1.86 -9.20
CA ARG A 185 18.97 0.68 -8.39
C ARG A 185 17.72 -0.03 -7.87
N ALA A 186 16.73 0.71 -7.37
CA ALA A 186 15.47 0.14 -6.88
C ALA A 186 14.68 -0.55 -7.99
N ARG A 187 14.60 0.07 -9.17
CA ARG A 187 13.95 -0.50 -10.35
C ARG A 187 14.64 -1.78 -10.82
N ALA A 188 15.96 -1.76 -10.92
CA ALA A 188 16.76 -2.93 -11.27
C ALA A 188 16.59 -4.07 -10.25
N LEU A 189 16.49 -3.74 -8.96
CA LEU A 189 16.22 -4.73 -7.91
C LEU A 189 14.84 -5.39 -8.08
N CYS A 190 13.79 -4.59 -8.34
CA CYS A 190 12.46 -5.12 -8.59
C CYS A 190 12.44 -6.09 -9.78
N GLN A 191 13.13 -5.75 -10.87
CA GLN A 191 13.27 -6.64 -12.02
C GLN A 191 14.07 -7.90 -11.68
N LYS A 192 15.23 -7.76 -11.03
CA LYS A 192 16.13 -8.86 -10.68
C LYS A 192 15.46 -9.91 -9.78
N LEU A 193 14.63 -9.46 -8.84
CA LEU A 193 13.95 -10.34 -7.89
C LEU A 193 12.51 -10.70 -8.31
N ASN A 194 12.11 -10.31 -9.52
CA ASN A 194 10.75 -10.50 -10.04
C ASN A 194 9.67 -10.00 -9.06
N LEU A 195 9.86 -8.81 -8.49
CA LEU A 195 8.87 -8.12 -7.65
C LEU A 195 7.83 -7.46 -8.56
N PHE A 196 6.98 -8.29 -9.17
CA PHE A 196 6.13 -7.90 -10.29
C PHE A 196 4.98 -6.94 -9.92
N LEU A 197 4.59 -6.87 -8.65
CA LEU A 197 3.60 -5.90 -8.15
C LEU A 197 4.22 -4.57 -7.76
N LEU A 198 5.54 -4.52 -7.61
CA LEU A 198 6.26 -3.29 -7.28
C LEU A 198 6.78 -2.61 -8.53
N PHE A 199 6.61 -1.29 -8.55
CA PHE A 199 7.04 -0.43 -9.64
C PHE A 199 7.74 0.80 -9.06
N VAL A 200 8.86 1.20 -9.67
CA VAL A 200 9.59 2.41 -9.30
C VAL A 200 9.52 3.34 -10.51
N PRO A 201 8.87 4.52 -10.39
CA PRO A 201 8.75 5.45 -11.49
C PRO A 201 10.12 5.90 -11.97
N LYS A 202 10.31 5.90 -13.30
CA LYS A 202 11.58 6.34 -13.87
C LYS A 202 11.84 7.80 -13.50
N SER A 203 13.11 8.15 -13.31
CA SER A 203 13.51 9.51 -12.96
C SER A 203 14.71 9.94 -13.79
N CYS A 204 14.84 11.23 -14.07
CA CYS A 204 16.06 11.83 -14.58
C CYS A 204 16.30 13.20 -13.96
N ALA A 205 17.56 13.61 -13.90
CA ALA A 205 17.97 14.92 -13.42
C ALA A 205 18.21 15.83 -14.62
N VAL A 206 17.65 17.03 -14.60
CA VAL A 206 17.83 18.02 -15.65
C VAL A 206 18.29 19.33 -15.03
N MET A 207 19.29 19.96 -15.63
CA MET A 207 19.78 21.26 -15.19
C MET A 207 18.73 22.33 -15.52
N LEU A 208 18.29 23.05 -14.50
CA LEU A 208 17.31 24.14 -14.59
C LEU A 208 18.01 25.49 -14.79
N SER A 209 19.12 25.70 -14.09
CA SER A 209 20.03 26.84 -14.21
C SER A 209 21.42 26.49 -13.71
N ASP A 210 22.35 27.45 -13.70
CA ASP A 210 23.72 27.25 -13.25
C ASP A 210 23.75 26.58 -11.85
N ASN A 211 24.25 25.34 -11.80
CA ASN A 211 24.33 24.49 -10.60
C ASN A 211 23.01 24.13 -9.92
N GLU A 212 21.88 24.29 -10.60
CA GLU A 212 20.56 23.97 -10.06
C GLU A 212 19.86 22.94 -10.94
N TYR A 213 19.38 21.87 -10.30
CA TYR A 213 18.79 20.72 -10.97
C TYR A 213 17.32 20.55 -10.57
N ILE A 214 16.55 19.96 -11.48
CA ILE A 214 15.19 19.51 -11.25
C ILE A 214 15.11 18.02 -11.56
N ILE A 215 14.35 17.29 -10.76
CA ILE A 215 14.06 15.88 -11.04
C ILE A 215 12.81 15.81 -11.91
N VAL A 216 12.90 15.14 -13.04
CA VAL A 216 11.75 14.77 -13.87
C VAL A 216 11.45 13.31 -13.60
N GLN A 217 10.27 13.02 -13.08
CA GLN A 217 9.86 11.67 -12.72
C GLN A 217 8.57 11.29 -13.45
N GLU A 218 8.50 10.05 -13.91
CA GLU A 218 7.28 9.45 -14.45
C GLU A 218 6.15 9.55 -13.44
N LYS A 219 4.98 9.99 -13.89
CA LYS A 219 3.81 10.11 -13.04
C LYS A 219 3.19 8.73 -12.85
N ALA A 220 3.14 8.26 -11.60
CA ALA A 220 2.30 7.11 -11.26
C ALA A 220 0.85 7.58 -11.16
N ASN A 221 -0.03 7.07 -12.03
CA ASN A 221 -1.45 7.32 -11.93
C ASN A 221 -1.99 6.53 -10.74
N THR A 222 -2.40 7.24 -9.69
CA THR A 222 -2.90 6.63 -8.45
C THR A 222 -4.40 6.80 -8.38
N ASP A 223 -5.10 5.72 -8.02
CA ASP A 223 -6.56 5.60 -8.08
C ASP A 223 -7.30 6.46 -7.01
N ALA A 224 -6.55 7.17 -6.17
CA ALA A 224 -7.09 8.06 -5.15
C ALA A 224 -6.17 9.26 -4.88
N HIS A 225 -6.72 10.25 -4.17
CA HIS A 225 -5.89 11.26 -3.52
C HIS A 225 -4.77 10.56 -2.72
N PHE A 226 -3.53 10.86 -3.10
CA PHE A 226 -2.27 10.34 -2.55
C PHE A 226 -2.27 10.15 -1.02
N TYR A 227 -2.98 11.01 -0.28
CA TYR A 227 -3.04 11.02 1.19
C TYR A 227 -3.93 9.95 1.86
N ASN A 228 -4.59 9.05 1.11
CA ASN A 228 -5.57 8.08 1.65
C ASN A 228 -5.26 6.61 1.37
N GLN A 229 -4.04 6.29 0.94
CA GLN A 229 -3.63 4.92 0.58
C GLN A 229 -3.85 3.90 1.69
N ARG A 230 -3.64 4.29 2.96
CA ARG A 230 -3.96 3.46 4.14
C ARG A 230 -5.41 2.99 4.17
N GLY A 231 -6.35 3.82 3.70
CA GLY A 231 -7.77 3.45 3.64
C GLY A 231 -8.07 2.47 2.51
N ILE A 232 -7.34 2.52 1.41
CA ILE A 232 -7.49 1.58 0.29
C ILE A 232 -7.03 0.19 0.72
N PHE A 233 -5.82 0.06 1.23
CA PHE A 233 -5.29 -1.22 1.73
C PHE A 233 -6.20 -1.83 2.79
N ARG A 234 -6.72 -1.03 3.72
CA ARG A 234 -7.69 -1.51 4.72
C ARG A 234 -8.97 -2.03 4.11
N ARG A 235 -9.51 -1.35 3.11
CA ARG A 235 -10.72 -1.82 2.40
C ARG A 235 -10.44 -3.13 1.67
N LEU A 236 -9.31 -3.26 1.00
CA LEU A 236 -8.93 -4.50 0.30
C LEU A 236 -8.80 -5.67 1.28
N LEU A 237 -8.22 -5.44 2.46
CA LEU A 237 -8.11 -6.45 3.52
C LEU A 237 -9.45 -6.91 4.10
N GLN A 238 -10.56 -6.20 3.84
CA GLN A 238 -11.91 -6.61 4.26
C GLN A 238 -12.55 -7.60 3.28
N SER A 239 -12.10 -7.66 2.03
CA SER A 239 -12.57 -8.63 1.05
C SER A 239 -11.69 -9.89 1.09
N PRO A 240 -12.25 -11.09 1.26
CA PRO A 240 -11.48 -12.34 1.17
C PRO A 240 -10.68 -12.47 -0.14
N GLU A 241 -11.26 -12.03 -1.25
CA GLU A 241 -10.66 -12.12 -2.59
C GLU A 241 -9.44 -11.19 -2.74
N SER A 242 -9.53 -9.97 -2.20
CA SER A 242 -8.45 -8.98 -2.29
C SER A 242 -7.39 -9.13 -1.19
N LYS A 243 -7.68 -9.93 -0.15
CA LYS A 243 -6.76 -10.19 0.97
C LYS A 243 -5.45 -10.83 0.49
N GLU A 244 -5.53 -11.80 -0.41
CA GLU A 244 -4.34 -12.48 -0.96
C GLU A 244 -3.48 -11.54 -1.83
N TYR A 245 -4.11 -10.64 -2.60
CA TYR A 245 -3.39 -9.59 -3.32
C TYR A 245 -2.60 -8.69 -2.36
N VAL A 246 -3.24 -8.19 -1.30
CA VAL A 246 -2.56 -7.31 -0.33
C VAL A 246 -1.42 -8.04 0.37
N LYS A 247 -1.62 -9.32 0.70
CA LYS A 247 -0.61 -10.16 1.31
C LYS A 247 0.61 -10.34 0.39
N GLU A 248 0.39 -10.60 -0.89
CA GLU A 248 1.46 -10.71 -1.89
C GLU A 248 2.21 -9.38 -2.10
N VAL A 249 1.49 -8.24 -2.15
CA VAL A 249 2.11 -6.91 -2.16
C VAL A 249 3.07 -6.74 -0.99
N HIS A 250 2.62 -7.04 0.24
CA HIS A 250 3.46 -6.86 1.43
C HIS A 250 4.61 -7.86 1.50
N ARG A 251 4.41 -9.08 0.98
CA ARG A 251 5.49 -10.07 0.82
C ARG A 251 6.60 -9.53 -0.10
N GLN A 252 6.24 -8.98 -1.26
CA GLN A 252 7.21 -8.39 -2.18
C GLN A 252 7.86 -7.14 -1.58
N LEU A 253 7.09 -6.29 -0.88
CA LEU A 253 7.60 -5.12 -0.20
C LEU A 253 8.60 -5.48 0.91
N ALA A 254 8.37 -6.56 1.67
CA ALA A 254 9.30 -7.06 2.68
C ALA A 254 10.64 -7.52 2.07
N ILE A 255 10.58 -8.23 0.93
CA ILE A 255 11.78 -8.61 0.17
C ILE A 255 12.53 -7.36 -0.31
N PHE A 256 11.80 -6.38 -0.84
CA PHE A 256 12.36 -5.10 -1.28
C PHE A 256 13.04 -4.37 -0.12
N ILE A 257 12.39 -4.23 1.04
CA ILE A 257 12.95 -3.60 2.25
C ILE A 257 14.22 -4.32 2.69
N ALA A 258 14.22 -5.66 2.74
CA ALA A 258 15.37 -6.43 3.18
C ALA A 258 16.60 -6.23 2.28
N LYS A 259 16.40 -6.14 0.96
CA LYS A 259 17.48 -6.00 -0.03
C LYS A 259 17.88 -4.57 -0.32
N PHE A 260 16.92 -3.67 -0.48
CA PHE A 260 17.14 -2.26 -0.79
C PHE A 260 17.45 -1.42 0.45
N LYS A 261 17.09 -1.91 1.64
CA LYS A 261 17.15 -1.15 2.90
C LYS A 261 16.20 0.05 2.93
N PHE A 262 15.11 -0.04 2.17
CA PHE A 262 14.03 0.95 2.16
C PHE A 262 13.43 1.13 3.56
N SER A 263 13.60 2.32 4.11
CA SER A 263 13.32 2.61 5.51
C SER A 263 12.14 3.55 5.73
N ASP A 264 11.76 4.38 4.76
CA ASP A 264 10.58 5.25 4.87
C ASP A 264 9.29 4.56 4.41
N VAL A 265 9.02 3.39 5.01
CA VAL A 265 7.87 2.56 4.65
C VAL A 265 6.61 3.16 5.28
N LYS A 266 5.85 3.92 4.49
CA LYS A 266 4.52 4.44 4.85
C LYS A 266 3.61 4.38 3.63
N TYR A 267 2.29 4.24 3.83
CA TYR A 267 1.34 4.07 2.72
C TYR A 267 1.41 5.13 1.61
N ASN A 268 1.83 6.34 1.94
CA ASN A 268 2.01 7.42 0.95
C ASN A 268 3.24 7.21 0.06
N ASN A 269 4.20 6.40 0.49
CA ASN A 269 5.41 6.06 -0.25
C ASN A 269 5.28 4.74 -1.03
N TYR A 270 4.16 4.03 -0.88
CA TYR A 270 3.83 2.85 -1.70
C TYR A 270 2.34 2.83 -2.13
N PRO A 271 1.83 3.91 -2.77
CA PRO A 271 0.45 3.96 -3.24
C PRO A 271 0.12 2.87 -4.27
N ILE A 272 -1.13 2.43 -4.27
CA ILE A 272 -1.71 1.60 -5.33
C ILE A 272 -2.07 2.49 -6.53
N THR A 273 -1.63 2.05 -7.71
CA THR A 273 -1.94 2.64 -9.01
C THR A 273 -3.32 2.21 -9.51
N ASP A 274 -3.87 2.93 -10.48
CA ASP A 274 -5.11 2.57 -11.18
C ASP A 274 -5.04 1.19 -11.86
N GLU A 275 -3.84 0.75 -12.23
CA GLU A 275 -3.58 -0.57 -12.81
C GLU A 275 -3.38 -1.68 -11.77
N GLY A 276 -3.45 -1.37 -10.47
CA GLY A 276 -3.28 -2.35 -9.40
C GLY A 276 -1.83 -2.73 -9.10
N TYR A 277 -0.84 -1.95 -9.56
CA TYR A 277 0.54 -2.03 -9.06
C TYR A 277 0.75 -1.12 -7.86
N VAL A 278 1.88 -1.32 -7.16
CA VAL A 278 2.33 -0.46 -6.08
C VAL A 278 3.54 0.34 -6.54
N ALA A 279 3.35 1.65 -6.68
CA ALA A 279 4.41 2.59 -7.04
C ALA A 279 5.22 2.96 -5.79
N LEU A 280 6.54 2.85 -5.83
CA LEU A 280 7.42 3.16 -4.70
C LEU A 280 8.04 4.57 -4.85
N PHE A 281 7.99 5.35 -3.78
CA PHE A 281 8.53 6.71 -3.69
C PHE A 281 9.41 6.88 -2.45
N ASP A 282 10.21 7.95 -2.44
CA ASP A 282 10.93 8.42 -1.25
C ASP A 282 11.80 7.33 -0.61
N LEU A 283 12.69 6.75 -1.42
CA LEU A 283 13.32 5.45 -1.22
C LEU A 283 14.45 5.42 -0.16
N ASP A 284 14.37 6.25 0.89
CA ASP A 284 15.38 6.38 1.95
C ASP A 284 16.02 5.04 2.40
N GLU A 285 17.35 4.91 2.30
CA GLU A 285 18.12 3.69 2.58
C GLU A 285 18.73 3.66 4.01
N LYS A 286 17.91 3.83 5.05
CA LYS A 286 18.41 3.89 6.46
C LYS A 286 18.38 2.55 7.19
N GLY A 287 18.04 1.44 6.51
CA GLY A 287 18.13 0.08 7.06
C GLY A 287 16.81 -0.69 7.06
N ALA A 288 16.90 -2.02 6.93
CA ALA A 288 15.73 -2.89 6.83
C ALA A 288 14.92 -2.91 8.14
N VAL A 289 15.59 -3.02 9.30
CA VAL A 289 14.94 -2.99 10.62
C VAL A 289 14.01 -1.78 10.74
N LYS A 290 14.50 -0.61 10.34
CA LYS A 290 13.70 0.63 10.35
C LYS A 290 12.47 0.50 9.45
N GLY A 291 12.63 0.00 8.22
CA GLY A 291 11.53 -0.24 7.30
C GLY A 291 10.47 -1.22 7.83
N PHE A 292 10.86 -2.28 8.56
CA PHE A 292 9.93 -3.22 9.16
C PHE A 292 9.21 -2.65 10.39
N LEU A 293 9.92 -1.93 11.26
CA LEU A 293 9.45 -1.62 12.61
C LEU A 293 8.89 -0.21 12.78
N SER A 294 9.55 0.84 12.28
CA SER A 294 9.22 2.23 12.60
C SER A 294 8.95 3.13 11.40
N GLY A 295 9.58 2.91 10.25
CA GLY A 295 9.55 3.89 9.16
C GLY A 295 10.52 5.06 9.41
N CYS A 296 10.56 6.05 8.52
CA CYS A 296 11.33 7.27 8.78
C CYS A 296 10.63 8.16 9.83
N ALA A 297 11.43 9.00 10.52
CA ALA A 297 11.03 9.85 11.64
C ALA A 297 10.58 9.11 12.93
N ASP A 298 10.93 7.83 13.08
CA ASP A 298 10.70 7.02 14.28
C ASP A 298 9.23 7.00 14.73
N ALA A 299 8.32 7.23 13.78
CA ALA A 299 6.90 6.97 13.96
C ALA A 299 6.70 5.46 14.20
N GLU A 300 5.56 5.04 14.74
CA GLU A 300 5.27 3.61 14.87
C GLU A 300 4.70 3.04 13.55
N ASP A 301 5.23 3.42 12.38
CA ASP A 301 4.54 3.28 11.08
C ASP A 301 5.26 2.41 10.03
N GLY A 302 6.23 1.59 10.43
CA GLY A 302 6.87 0.61 9.55
C GLY A 302 5.93 -0.49 9.05
N LEU A 303 6.41 -1.33 8.13
CA LEU A 303 5.61 -2.35 7.41
C LEU A 303 4.70 -3.18 8.33
N LEU A 304 5.23 -3.64 9.47
CA LEU A 304 4.50 -4.53 10.38
C LEU A 304 3.42 -3.82 11.18
N SER A 305 3.53 -2.51 11.37
CA SER A 305 2.58 -1.73 12.18
C SER A 305 1.21 -1.56 11.52
N ASP A 306 1.10 -1.91 10.25
CA ASP A 306 -0.08 -1.70 9.43
C ASP A 306 -0.67 -2.97 8.82
N LEU A 307 0.02 -4.11 9.00
CA LEU A 307 -0.45 -5.45 8.65
C LEU A 307 -1.23 -6.11 9.78
N PRO A 308 -2.34 -6.82 9.51
CA PRO A 308 -2.99 -7.71 10.47
C PRO A 308 -1.98 -8.67 11.13
N ALA A 309 -2.15 -8.92 12.44
CA ALA A 309 -1.19 -9.68 13.23
C ALA A 309 -0.93 -11.09 12.67
N GLU A 310 -1.96 -11.71 12.09
CA GLU A 310 -1.90 -13.03 11.46
C GLU A 310 -1.03 -13.07 10.19
N MET A 311 -0.81 -11.93 9.52
CA MET A 311 0.00 -11.86 8.29
C MET A 311 1.48 -11.57 8.55
N GLN A 312 1.81 -10.98 9.69
CA GLN A 312 3.14 -10.42 9.94
C GLN A 312 4.24 -11.47 9.87
N ARG A 313 4.00 -12.67 10.40
CA ARG A 313 5.01 -13.74 10.43
C ARG A 313 5.40 -14.17 9.03
N GLU A 314 4.42 -14.44 8.19
CA GLU A 314 4.63 -14.88 6.81
C GLU A 314 5.37 -13.83 5.98
N VAL A 315 5.02 -12.55 6.16
CA VAL A 315 5.69 -11.43 5.49
C VAL A 315 7.16 -11.32 5.91
N VAL A 316 7.47 -11.50 7.20
CA VAL A 316 8.86 -11.53 7.68
C VAL A 316 9.61 -12.76 7.17
N ASP A 317 8.98 -13.94 7.18
CA ASP A 317 9.61 -15.18 6.75
C ASP A 317 10.03 -15.13 5.27
N ALA A 318 9.24 -14.49 4.41
CA ALA A 318 9.61 -14.26 3.02
C ALA A 318 10.86 -13.39 2.83
N ALA A 319 11.17 -12.51 3.79
CA ALA A 319 12.31 -11.60 3.75
C ALA A 319 13.57 -12.17 4.42
N LYS A 320 13.44 -13.17 5.30
CA LYS A 320 14.57 -13.78 6.04
C LYS A 320 15.77 -14.17 5.18
N PRO A 321 15.63 -14.78 3.99
CA PRO A 321 16.77 -15.12 3.13
C PRO A 321 17.62 -13.92 2.68
N TYR A 322 17.12 -12.70 2.88
CA TYR A 322 17.73 -11.47 2.42
C TYR A 322 18.21 -10.55 3.54
N LEU A 323 17.92 -10.91 4.79
CA LEU A 323 18.32 -10.20 5.99
C LEU A 323 19.60 -10.81 6.57
N VAL A 324 20.40 -9.98 7.25
CA VAL A 324 21.53 -10.50 8.03
C VAL A 324 21.06 -10.94 9.43
N PRO A 325 21.79 -11.83 10.12
CA PRO A 325 21.30 -12.43 11.38
C PRO A 325 20.89 -11.44 12.46
N PHE A 326 21.59 -10.31 12.59
CA PHE A 326 21.22 -9.29 13.59
C PHE A 326 19.87 -8.63 13.27
N GLU A 327 19.59 -8.35 11.97
CA GLU A 327 18.32 -7.75 11.55
C GLU A 327 17.16 -8.72 11.80
N ILE A 328 17.36 -10.01 11.52
CA ILE A 328 16.36 -11.06 11.80
C ILE A 328 16.03 -11.06 13.29
N LYS A 329 17.06 -11.13 14.14
CA LYS A 329 16.91 -11.15 15.59
C LYS A 329 16.12 -9.94 16.09
N GLU A 330 16.51 -8.73 15.68
CA GLU A 330 15.89 -7.49 16.14
C GLU A 330 14.42 -7.36 15.69
N ILE A 331 14.12 -7.76 14.44
CA ILE A 331 12.75 -7.80 13.93
C ILE A 331 11.93 -8.82 14.74
N GLU A 332 12.45 -10.04 14.96
CA GLU A 332 11.76 -11.10 15.68
C GLU A 332 11.49 -10.76 17.15
N GLU A 333 12.46 -10.18 17.85
CA GLU A 333 12.29 -9.71 19.23
C GLU A 333 11.19 -8.64 19.34
N SER A 334 10.99 -7.84 18.29
CA SER A 334 9.97 -6.80 18.24
C SER A 334 8.59 -7.28 17.76
N MET A 335 8.48 -8.52 17.25
CA MET A 335 7.26 -9.01 16.60
C MET A 335 6.03 -8.98 17.52
N GLU A 336 6.16 -9.43 18.76
CA GLU A 336 5.00 -9.50 19.66
C GLU A 336 4.47 -8.11 20.02
N ALA A 337 5.36 -7.13 20.21
CA ALA A 337 4.97 -5.73 20.39
C ALA A 337 4.25 -5.18 19.14
N LYS A 338 4.72 -5.52 17.93
CA LYS A 338 4.09 -5.10 16.66
C LYS A 338 2.75 -5.79 16.42
N LYS A 339 2.58 -7.06 16.78
CA LYS A 339 1.28 -7.75 16.76
C LYS A 339 0.30 -7.09 17.71
N ALA A 340 0.71 -6.79 18.94
CA ALA A 340 -0.16 -6.13 19.93
C ALA A 340 -0.58 -4.71 19.46
N LEU A 341 0.35 -3.94 18.92
CA LEU A 341 0.07 -2.63 18.34
C LEU A 341 -0.91 -2.72 17.16
N SER A 342 -0.66 -3.66 16.24
CA SER A 342 -1.52 -3.90 15.09
C SER A 342 -2.92 -4.34 15.52
N ALA A 343 -3.04 -5.28 16.46
CA ALA A 343 -4.32 -5.72 17.02
C ALA A 343 -5.11 -4.54 17.62
N LYS A 344 -4.43 -3.64 18.36
CA LYS A 344 -5.04 -2.41 18.88
C LYS A 344 -5.52 -1.47 17.76
N ARG A 345 -4.75 -1.33 16.68
CA ARG A 345 -5.11 -0.51 15.50
C ARG A 345 -6.31 -1.12 14.76
N TRP A 346 -6.32 -2.43 14.55
CA TRP A 346 -7.42 -3.16 13.89
C TRP A 346 -8.69 -3.22 14.72
N LYS A 347 -8.58 -3.33 16.05
CA LYS A 347 -9.73 -3.19 16.95
C LYS A 347 -10.43 -1.85 16.75
N LYS A 348 -9.69 -0.73 16.68
CA LYS A 348 -10.28 0.58 16.38
C LYS A 348 -10.93 0.67 15.00
N VAL A 349 -10.47 -0.12 14.04
CA VAL A 349 -11.13 -0.25 12.73
C VAL A 349 -12.44 -0.99 12.90
N HIS A 350 -12.42 -2.16 13.51
CA HIS A 350 -13.60 -2.98 13.76
C HIS A 350 -14.68 -2.23 14.57
N ASP A 351 -14.30 -1.60 15.69
CA ASP A 351 -15.18 -0.79 16.54
C ASP A 351 -15.88 0.32 15.74
N TYR A 352 -15.18 0.94 14.79
CA TYR A 352 -15.77 1.95 13.92
C TYR A 352 -16.81 1.35 12.96
N TYR A 353 -16.54 0.19 12.37
CA TYR A 353 -17.51 -0.44 11.46
C TYR A 353 -18.75 -0.93 12.21
N GLN A 354 -18.60 -1.40 13.45
CA GLN A 354 -19.75 -1.68 14.33
C GLN A 354 -20.55 -0.42 14.64
N TYR A 355 -19.87 0.69 14.94
CA TYR A 355 -20.51 1.99 15.12
C TYR A 355 -21.27 2.42 13.86
N ALA A 356 -20.62 2.37 12.70
CA ALA A 356 -21.22 2.74 11.42
C ALA A 356 -22.46 1.90 11.11
N GLN A 357 -22.40 0.59 11.35
CA GLN A 357 -23.56 -0.30 11.22
C GLN A 357 -24.71 0.12 12.15
N LYS A 358 -24.42 0.40 13.43
CA LYS A 358 -25.42 0.85 14.41
C LYS A 358 -26.05 2.20 14.05
N GLN A 359 -25.27 3.10 13.44
CA GLN A 359 -25.74 4.41 12.98
C GLN A 359 -26.28 4.38 11.54
N GLU A 360 -26.37 3.21 10.92
CA GLU A 360 -26.80 3.03 9.53
C GLU A 360 -26.01 3.88 8.53
N ILE A 361 -24.71 4.09 8.81
CA ILE A 361 -23.79 4.81 7.93
C ILE A 361 -23.32 3.85 6.85
N LYS A 362 -23.78 4.07 5.62
CA LYS A 362 -23.50 3.20 4.46
C LYS A 362 -22.45 3.79 3.53
N THR A 363 -22.37 5.11 3.41
CA THR A 363 -21.46 5.78 2.48
C THR A 363 -20.63 6.89 3.16
N PRO A 364 -19.42 7.19 2.64
CA PRO A 364 -18.60 8.29 3.15
C PRO A 364 -19.31 9.63 3.24
N GLU A 365 -20.06 9.99 2.20
CA GLU A 365 -20.76 11.27 2.00
C GLU A 365 -22.08 11.39 2.76
N GLN A 366 -22.54 10.30 3.40
CA GLN A 366 -23.79 10.31 4.15
C GLN A 366 -23.78 11.40 5.24
N LYS A 367 -24.74 12.32 5.15
CA LYS A 367 -24.85 13.41 6.13
C LYS A 367 -25.20 12.86 7.50
N LEU A 368 -24.53 13.38 8.52
CA LEU A 368 -24.96 13.28 9.89
C LEU A 368 -26.25 14.07 10.06
N SER A 369 -27.26 13.43 10.63
CA SER A 369 -28.51 14.06 11.03
C SER A 369 -28.62 14.02 12.55
N ILE A 370 -28.76 15.19 13.18
CA ILE A 370 -29.01 15.31 14.61
C ILE A 370 -30.38 15.94 14.80
N LYS A 371 -31.22 15.33 15.62
CA LYS A 371 -32.51 15.89 16.01
C LYS A 371 -32.33 16.90 17.13
N ALA A 372 -33.11 17.98 17.13
CA ALA A 372 -32.99 19.07 18.10
C ALA A 372 -33.11 18.58 19.55
N GLU A 373 -33.93 17.56 19.80
CA GLU A 373 -34.14 16.96 21.12
C GLU A 373 -32.87 16.30 21.67
N GLN A 374 -31.98 15.84 20.79
CA GLN A 374 -30.72 15.22 21.19
C GLN A 374 -29.70 16.24 21.72
N LEU A 375 -29.95 17.53 21.57
CA LEU A 375 -29.05 18.61 21.99
C LEU A 375 -29.56 19.38 23.21
N LEU A 376 -30.66 18.95 23.84
CA LEU A 376 -31.28 19.66 24.97
C LEU A 376 -30.40 19.77 26.21
N ASP A 377 -29.45 18.84 26.40
CA ASP A 377 -28.46 18.87 27.51
C ASP A 377 -27.40 19.99 27.36
N LEU A 378 -27.38 20.71 26.23
CA LEU A 378 -26.42 21.76 25.93
C LEU A 378 -27.03 23.16 26.10
N SER A 379 -26.21 24.13 26.53
CA SER A 379 -26.60 25.54 26.53
C SER A 379 -26.92 26.04 25.11
N ALA A 380 -27.63 27.17 24.98
CA ALA A 380 -27.95 27.73 23.66
C ALA A 380 -26.70 27.96 22.77
N ALA A 381 -25.62 28.46 23.38
CA ALA A 381 -24.36 28.66 22.68
C ALA A 381 -23.72 27.32 22.26
N GLU A 382 -23.69 26.32 23.14
CA GLU A 382 -23.13 25.00 22.84
C GLU A 382 -23.95 24.22 21.80
N ARG A 383 -25.28 24.41 21.78
CA ARG A 383 -26.14 23.88 20.71
C ARG A 383 -25.78 24.47 19.36
N SER A 384 -25.60 25.79 19.30
CA SER A 384 -25.17 26.48 18.10
C SER A 384 -23.82 25.95 17.59
N LEU A 385 -22.84 25.82 18.50
CA LEU A 385 -21.54 25.22 18.19
C LEU A 385 -21.64 23.76 17.70
N ALA A 386 -22.53 22.95 18.31
CA ALA A 386 -22.75 21.57 17.90
C ALA A 386 -23.29 21.48 16.48
N LEU A 387 -24.24 22.34 16.11
CA LEU A 387 -24.81 22.37 14.76
C LEU A 387 -23.77 22.80 13.72
N ALA A 388 -22.99 23.83 13.99
CA ALA A 388 -21.93 24.27 13.07
C ALA A 388 -20.82 23.23 12.89
N LEU A 389 -20.45 22.49 13.96
CA LEU A 389 -19.53 21.36 13.83
C LEU A 389 -20.09 20.27 12.92
N ILE A 390 -21.38 19.97 13.03
CA ILE A 390 -22.03 18.94 12.21
C ILE A 390 -22.16 19.37 10.76
N GLU A 391 -22.51 20.63 10.53
CA GLU A 391 -22.50 21.23 9.19
C GLU A 391 -21.11 21.11 8.58
N ARG A 392 -20.06 21.48 9.31
CA ARG A 392 -18.68 21.37 8.82
C ARG A 392 -18.24 19.93 8.56
N ILE A 393 -18.64 18.99 9.41
CA ILE A 393 -18.40 17.56 9.17
C ILE A 393 -19.11 17.11 7.89
N ASN A 394 -20.35 17.55 7.67
CA ASN A 394 -21.12 17.19 6.49
C ASN A 394 -20.54 17.80 5.20
N GLU A 395 -20.06 19.04 5.25
CA GLU A 395 -19.33 19.67 4.15
C GLU A 395 -18.09 18.85 3.78
N ASN A 396 -17.22 18.57 4.75
CA ASN A 396 -16.02 17.78 4.51
C ASN A 396 -16.35 16.35 4.02
N ASN A 397 -17.37 15.70 4.59
CA ASN A 397 -17.80 14.37 4.17
C ASN A 397 -18.27 14.36 2.70
N ALA A 398 -18.89 15.45 2.22
CA ALA A 398 -19.33 15.58 0.84
C ALA A 398 -18.17 15.69 -0.17
N GLU A 399 -16.97 16.08 0.27
CA GLU A 399 -15.78 16.19 -0.58
C GLU A 399 -15.07 14.84 -0.78
N HIS A 400 -15.42 13.80 0.00
CA HIS A 400 -14.74 12.52 -0.03
C HIS A 400 -15.32 11.55 -1.08
N LYS A 401 -14.44 10.75 -1.71
CA LYS A 401 -14.80 9.78 -2.75
C LYS A 401 -15.00 8.36 -2.19
N ASN A 402 -15.87 7.58 -2.85
CA ASN A 402 -16.26 6.20 -2.50
C ASN A 402 -15.14 5.13 -2.54
N TRP A 403 -13.93 5.49 -2.95
CA TRP A 403 -12.84 4.53 -3.16
C TRP A 403 -12.05 4.23 -1.87
N VAL A 404 -12.17 5.07 -0.84
CA VAL A 404 -11.47 4.93 0.45
C VAL A 404 -12.34 4.17 1.47
N SER A 405 -11.73 3.44 2.42
CA SER A 405 -12.48 2.84 3.55
C SER A 405 -13.36 3.88 4.24
N LEU A 406 -14.61 3.51 4.59
CA LEU A 406 -15.58 4.37 5.28
C LEU A 406 -14.96 5.13 6.46
N ARG A 407 -14.18 4.41 7.28
CA ARG A 407 -13.48 4.94 8.45
C ARG A 407 -12.55 6.11 8.14
N THR A 408 -11.69 5.95 7.12
CA THR A 408 -10.69 6.97 6.76
C THR A 408 -11.35 8.14 6.05
N ALA A 409 -12.35 7.87 5.22
CA ALA A 409 -13.08 8.90 4.50
C ALA A 409 -13.91 9.80 5.43
N ARG A 410 -14.32 9.31 6.61
CA ARG A 410 -15.08 10.11 7.59
C ARG A 410 -14.23 10.64 8.74
N MET A 411 -12.92 10.76 8.50
CA MET A 411 -11.96 11.36 9.43
C MET A 411 -11.78 12.83 9.10
N ASN A 412 -12.33 13.68 9.96
CA ASN A 412 -12.42 15.12 9.80
C ASN A 412 -11.37 15.83 10.65
N PHE A 413 -10.65 16.78 10.06
CA PHE A 413 -9.76 17.71 10.78
C PHE A 413 -10.36 19.11 10.68
N ILE A 414 -10.85 19.61 11.81
CA ILE A 414 -11.55 20.90 11.86
C ILE A 414 -10.65 21.91 12.58
N CYS A 415 -10.16 22.90 11.85
CA CYS A 415 -9.45 24.04 12.43
C CYS A 415 -10.46 25.01 13.04
N THR A 416 -10.27 25.38 14.31
CA THR A 416 -11.22 26.19 15.05
C THR A 416 -10.88 27.68 15.08
N TYR A 417 -9.72 28.11 14.56
CA TYR A 417 -9.27 29.52 14.58
C TYR A 417 -9.31 30.23 13.21
N SER A 418 -9.26 29.50 12.10
CA SER A 418 -9.24 30.06 10.73
C SER A 418 -10.46 29.68 9.88
N GLY A 419 -11.34 28.81 10.40
CA GLY A 419 -12.54 28.35 9.71
C GLY A 419 -13.81 29.18 10.00
N SER A 420 -14.87 28.94 9.22
CA SER A 420 -16.22 29.53 9.40
C SER A 420 -16.74 29.41 10.83
N ILE A 421 -16.49 28.27 11.49
CA ILE A 421 -16.87 28.02 12.90
C ILE A 421 -16.32 29.10 13.85
N TYR A 422 -15.13 29.65 13.59
CA TYR A 422 -14.56 30.74 14.40
C TYR A 422 -15.27 32.07 14.15
N LYS A 423 -15.58 32.36 12.87
CA LYS A 423 -16.19 33.62 12.44
C LYS A 423 -17.65 33.72 12.90
N ASP A 424 -18.39 32.62 12.82
CA ASP A 424 -19.83 32.57 13.08
C ASP A 424 -20.17 32.42 14.58
N HIS A 425 -19.21 32.02 15.41
CA HIS A 425 -19.40 31.80 16.86
C HIS A 425 -18.44 32.59 17.76
N SER A 426 -18.05 33.78 17.31
CA SER A 426 -17.22 34.75 18.05
C SER A 426 -17.75 35.16 19.45
N LEU A 427 -18.99 34.78 19.79
CA LEU A 427 -19.58 34.90 21.13
C LEU A 427 -18.89 34.02 22.19
N PHE A 428 -18.16 32.98 21.79
CA PHE A 428 -17.25 32.25 22.68
C PHE A 428 -15.92 33.00 22.77
N PHE A 429 -15.82 33.93 23.72
CA PHE A 429 -14.55 34.60 24.04
C PHE A 429 -13.44 33.54 24.27
N ARG A 430 -12.23 33.86 23.76
CA ARG A 430 -11.10 32.94 23.50
C ARG A 430 -10.66 32.02 24.65
N SER A 431 -11.06 32.25 25.92
CA SER A 431 -10.66 31.40 27.05
C SER A 431 -11.46 30.11 27.18
N ASP A 432 -12.74 30.11 26.82
CA ASP A 432 -13.68 29.02 27.17
C ASP A 432 -14.01 28.10 26.00
N MET A 433 -13.67 28.51 24.77
CA MET A 433 -13.87 27.72 23.56
C MET A 433 -13.29 26.29 23.65
N PRO A 434 -12.07 26.04 24.18
CA PRO A 434 -11.56 24.70 24.36
C PRO A 434 -12.46 23.79 25.21
N GLN A 435 -13.00 24.35 26.30
CA GLN A 435 -13.86 23.61 27.21
C GLN A 435 -15.25 23.38 26.60
N ALA A 436 -15.83 24.40 25.97
CA ALA A 436 -17.10 24.29 25.26
C ALA A 436 -17.01 23.24 24.14
N LEU A 437 -15.94 23.29 23.34
CA LEU A 437 -15.67 22.33 22.27
C LEU A 437 -15.51 20.90 22.81
N LYS A 438 -14.81 20.73 23.93
CA LYS A 438 -14.69 19.44 24.63
C LYS A 438 -16.03 18.93 25.11
N ARG A 439 -16.88 19.79 25.68
CA ARG A 439 -18.23 19.42 26.14
C ARG A 439 -19.13 19.04 24.97
N VAL A 440 -19.15 19.83 23.91
CA VAL A 440 -19.90 19.56 22.69
C VAL A 440 -19.43 18.27 22.03
N ALA A 441 -18.13 18.06 21.82
CA ALA A 441 -17.62 16.82 21.23
C ALA A 441 -17.91 15.59 22.10
N LYS A 442 -17.83 15.72 23.44
CA LYS A 442 -18.26 14.67 24.37
C LYS A 442 -19.75 14.35 24.23
N HIS A 443 -20.58 15.37 24.08
CA HIS A 443 -22.02 15.22 23.89
C HIS A 443 -22.36 14.57 22.55
N LEU A 444 -21.79 15.06 21.45
CA LEU A 444 -21.93 14.46 20.11
C LEU A 444 -21.53 12.98 20.09
N LYS A 445 -20.47 12.61 20.82
CA LYS A 445 -20.07 11.21 20.99
C LYS A 445 -21.09 10.42 21.80
N LYS A 446 -21.61 10.99 22.91
CA LYS A 446 -22.63 10.36 23.78
C LYS A 446 -23.90 10.00 23.01
N ILE A 447 -24.36 10.90 22.13
CA ILE A 447 -25.57 10.69 21.32
C ILE A 447 -25.34 9.87 20.05
N GLY A 448 -24.10 9.42 19.80
CA GLY A 448 -23.75 8.61 18.64
C GLY A 448 -23.55 9.39 17.34
N ALA A 449 -23.57 10.72 17.36
CA ALA A 449 -23.34 11.54 16.16
C ALA A 449 -21.89 11.47 15.65
N ILE A 450 -20.93 11.19 16.55
CA ILE A 450 -19.53 10.95 16.20
C ILE A 450 -18.99 9.72 16.94
N PHE A 451 -18.07 8.98 16.31
CA PHE A 451 -17.41 7.81 16.89
C PHE A 451 -16.33 8.19 17.93
N SER A 452 -15.45 9.11 17.55
CA SER A 452 -14.33 9.52 18.41
C SER A 452 -13.88 10.94 18.11
N TYR A 453 -13.22 11.56 19.08
CA TYR A 453 -12.60 12.87 18.89
C TYR A 453 -11.27 12.99 19.64
N LYS A 454 -10.39 13.88 19.15
CA LYS A 454 -9.18 14.34 19.85
C LYS A 454 -9.05 15.85 19.67
N LEU A 455 -8.81 16.56 20.77
CA LEU A 455 -8.40 17.96 20.79
C LEU A 455 -6.87 18.01 20.88
N THR A 456 -6.24 18.89 20.09
CA THR A 456 -4.78 19.10 20.13
C THR A 456 -4.46 20.50 20.66
N ASP A 457 -3.38 20.59 21.43
CA ASP A 457 -2.99 21.82 22.14
C ASP A 457 -2.41 22.89 21.21
N GLN A 458 -1.89 22.49 20.05
CA GLN A 458 -1.53 23.40 18.96
C GLN A 458 -2.80 23.67 18.12
N ASP A 459 -3.25 24.92 18.14
CA ASP A 459 -4.32 25.50 17.30
C ASP A 459 -5.75 24.95 17.46
N LEU A 460 -6.04 24.20 18.54
CA LEU A 460 -7.38 23.68 18.84
C LEU A 460 -8.02 22.94 17.67
N TYR A 461 -7.26 22.09 16.97
CA TYR A 461 -7.84 21.19 15.98
C TYR A 461 -8.72 20.16 16.67
N LEU A 462 -9.95 20.03 16.17
CA LEU A 462 -10.81 18.91 16.52
C LEU A 462 -10.67 17.85 15.42
N LYS A 463 -10.00 16.75 15.76
CA LYS A 463 -10.01 15.55 14.94
C LYS A 463 -11.24 14.75 15.28
N VAL A 464 -12.21 14.66 14.36
CA VAL A 464 -13.45 13.91 14.53
C VAL A 464 -13.45 12.70 13.61
N GLN A 465 -13.96 11.58 14.12
CA GLN A 465 -14.33 10.45 13.28
C GLN A 465 -15.84 10.27 13.39
N SER A 466 -16.55 10.43 12.27
CA SER A 466 -18.02 10.47 12.19
C SER A 466 -18.63 9.33 11.41
#